data_AF-A0A5Q0EGP7-F1
#
_entry.id   AF-A0A5Q0EGP7-F1
#
_cell.length_a   1.000
_cell.length_b   1.000
_cell.length_c   1.000
_cell.angle_alpha   90.00
_cell.angle_beta   90.00
_cell.angle_gamma   90.00
#
_symmetry.space_group_name_H-M   'P 1'
#
loop_
_entity.id
_entity.type
_entity.pdbx_description
1 polymer ?
#
loop_
_entity_poly.entity_id
_entity_poly.type
_entity_poly.pdbx_seq_one_letter_code
_entity_poly.pdbx_strand_id
1 'polypeptide(L)'
;MEKTALYFAGEFGLATGFRLAGFEVLTDASVAELEALLNDLRQRRQAAFVVLDQRLAGADSKILREVRDEGGRILITQVPLLGSDAPLLSCVDAHMRQMLGDSLDVKT
;
A
#
# COMPACT_ATOMS: atom_id res chain seq x y z
N MET A 1 2.60 -23.18 10.07
CA MET A 1 2.57 -22.10 9.07
C MET A 1 2.40 -20.81 9.84
N GLU A 2 3.35 -19.87 9.79
CA GLU A 2 3.17 -18.57 10.45
C GLU A 2 2.01 -17.84 9.76
N LYS A 3 1.11 -17.26 10.56
CA LYS A 3 -0.06 -16.55 10.05
C LYS A 3 0.38 -15.21 9.46
N THR A 4 0.06 -14.96 8.18
CA THR A 4 0.27 -13.66 7.57
C THR A 4 -0.58 -12.61 8.28
N ALA A 5 0.04 -11.55 8.77
CA ALA A 5 -0.68 -10.43 9.37
C ALA A 5 -1.29 -9.54 8.28
N LEU A 6 -2.48 -9.04 8.53
CA LEU A 6 -3.25 -8.24 7.58
C LEU A 6 -3.35 -6.81 8.13
N TYR A 7 -2.83 -5.83 7.39
CA TYR A 7 -2.82 -4.42 7.79
C TYR A 7 -3.49 -3.54 6.74
N PHE A 8 -4.33 -2.62 7.19
CA PHE A 8 -4.79 -1.50 6.38
C PHE A 8 -4.32 -0.21 7.03
N ALA A 9 -3.73 0.69 6.25
CA ALA A 9 -3.37 2.02 6.69
C ALA A 9 -3.91 3.05 5.70
N GLY A 10 -4.76 3.96 6.17
CA GLY A 10 -5.34 4.98 5.32
C GLY A 10 -6.60 5.60 5.90
N GLU A 11 -7.33 6.32 5.07
CA GLU A 11 -8.51 7.10 5.47
C GLU A 11 -9.60 6.30 6.20
N PHE A 12 -10.24 6.95 7.17
CA PHE A 12 -11.38 6.43 7.95
C PHE A 12 -12.49 5.78 7.10
N GLY A 13 -12.83 6.36 5.94
CA GLY A 13 -13.91 5.84 5.09
C GLY A 13 -13.70 4.38 4.66
N LEU A 14 -12.45 3.98 4.42
CA LEU A 14 -12.08 2.61 4.03
C LEU A 14 -11.83 1.70 5.23
N ALA A 15 -11.36 2.27 6.34
CA ALA A 15 -10.95 1.57 7.55
C ALA A 15 -12.02 0.59 8.07
N THR A 16 -13.29 0.98 8.01
CA THR A 16 -14.42 0.16 8.50
C THR A 16 -14.54 -1.15 7.73
N GLY A 17 -14.44 -1.13 6.40
CA GLY A 17 -14.55 -2.33 5.56
C GLY A 17 -13.41 -3.31 5.80
N PHE A 18 -12.18 -2.80 5.92
CA PHE A 18 -11.01 -3.63 6.20
C PHE A 18 -11.05 -4.26 7.59
N ARG A 19 -11.56 -3.55 8.59
CA ARG A 19 -11.74 -4.12 9.94
C ARG A 19 -12.70 -5.31 9.93
N LEU A 20 -13.80 -5.22 9.19
CA LEU A 20 -14.75 -6.33 9.02
C LEU A 20 -14.11 -7.54 8.32
N ALA A 21 -13.16 -7.30 7.42
CA ALA A 21 -12.39 -8.34 6.73
C ALA A 21 -11.25 -8.94 7.57
N GLY A 22 -11.09 -8.52 8.83
CA GLY A 22 -10.09 -9.05 9.76
C GLY A 22 -8.70 -8.41 9.67
N PHE A 23 -8.60 -7.21 9.07
CA PHE A 23 -7.37 -6.43 9.07
C PHE A 23 -7.18 -5.69 10.39
N GLU A 24 -5.94 -5.56 10.82
CA GLU A 24 -5.49 -4.54 11.77
C GLU A 24 -5.48 -3.19 11.04
N VAL A 25 -6.14 -2.18 11.60
CA VAL A 25 -6.42 -0.93 10.88
C VAL A 25 -5.78 0.27 11.55
N LEU A 26 -4.88 0.96 10.84
CA LEU A 26 -4.40 2.29 11.18
C LEU A 26 -5.25 3.33 10.43
N THR A 27 -6.16 3.95 11.17
CA THR A 27 -7.10 4.93 10.61
C THR A 27 -6.45 6.30 10.54
N ASP A 28 -6.63 6.99 9.41
CA ASP A 28 -6.05 8.31 9.10
C ASP A 28 -4.52 8.35 9.30
N ALA A 29 -3.87 7.23 8.99
CA ALA A 29 -2.45 7.05 9.25
C ALA A 29 -1.60 8.10 8.53
N SER A 30 -0.61 8.60 9.26
CA SER A 30 0.48 9.42 8.76
C SER A 30 1.58 8.57 8.12
N VAL A 31 2.46 9.22 7.35
CA VAL A 31 3.64 8.56 6.78
C VAL A 31 4.54 8.01 7.89
N ALA A 32 4.72 8.75 8.99
CA ALA A 32 5.54 8.31 10.12
C ALA A 32 5.00 7.03 10.78
N GLU A 33 3.68 6.89 10.92
CA GLU A 33 3.06 5.67 11.45
C GLU A 33 3.21 4.49 10.50
N LEU A 34 3.09 4.71 9.19
CA LEU A 34 3.39 3.70 8.18
C LEU A 34 4.86 3.25 8.28
N GLU A 35 5.80 4.18 8.38
CA GLU A 35 7.22 3.85 8.51
C GLU A 35 7.52 3.07 9.78
N ALA A 36 6.87 3.41 10.90
CA ALA A 36 6.99 2.67 12.14
C ALA A 36 6.48 1.23 11.99
N LEU A 37 5.31 1.04 11.38
CA LEU A 37 4.75 -0.29 11.07
C LEU A 37 5.71 -1.11 10.21
N LEU A 38 6.20 -0.55 9.11
CA LEU A 38 7.09 -1.29 8.19
C LEU A 38 8.42 -1.65 8.85
N ASN A 39 8.97 -0.77 9.69
CA ASN A 39 10.18 -1.05 10.47
C ASN A 39 9.96 -2.21 11.45
N ASP A 40 8.85 -2.20 12.19
CA ASP A 40 8.51 -3.25 13.15
C ASP A 40 8.35 -4.61 12.46
N LEU A 41 7.58 -4.66 11.36
CA LEU A 41 7.40 -5.87 10.56
C LEU A 41 8.73 -6.42 10.02
N ARG A 42 9.61 -5.53 9.54
CA ARG A 42 10.94 -5.90 9.04
C ARG A 42 11.83 -6.45 10.15
N GLN A 43 11.86 -5.80 11.31
CA GLN A 43 12.65 -6.24 12.47
C GLN A 43 12.19 -7.61 12.97
N ARG A 44 10.88 -7.84 13.01
CA ARG A 44 10.29 -9.13 13.42
C ARG A 44 10.36 -10.21 12.34
N ARG A 45 10.80 -9.86 11.11
CA ARG A 45 10.76 -10.73 9.92
C ARG A 45 9.38 -11.35 9.68
N GLN A 46 8.34 -10.60 10.04
CA GLN A 46 6.95 -11.07 10.02
C GLN A 46 6.37 -11.00 8.61
N ALA A 47 5.68 -12.07 8.20
CA ALA A 47 4.94 -12.04 6.93
C ALA A 47 3.70 -11.16 7.08
N ALA A 48 3.52 -10.20 6.17
CA ALA A 48 2.43 -9.25 6.22
C ALA A 48 1.87 -8.91 4.83
N PHE A 49 0.56 -8.71 4.78
CA PHE A 49 -0.11 -8.08 3.65
C PHE A 49 -0.62 -6.71 4.11
N VAL A 50 -0.08 -5.66 3.49
CA VAL A 50 -0.33 -4.27 3.86
C VAL A 50 -1.05 -3.57 2.70
N VAL A 51 -2.25 -3.05 2.98
CA VAL A 51 -3.05 -2.28 2.04
C VAL A 51 -2.98 -0.81 2.45
N LEU A 52 -2.59 0.05 1.52
CA LEU A 52 -2.46 1.49 1.73
C LEU A 52 -3.53 2.25 0.95
N ASP A 53 -3.99 3.39 1.46
CA ASP A 53 -4.62 4.37 0.58
C ASP A 53 -3.60 4.97 -0.41
N GLN A 54 -4.09 5.56 -1.50
CA GLN A 54 -3.21 6.13 -2.55
C GLN A 54 -2.28 7.24 -2.04
N ARG A 55 -2.68 7.98 -0.99
CA ARG A 55 -1.90 9.08 -0.42
C ARG A 55 -0.66 8.53 0.27
N LEU A 56 -0.81 7.50 1.08
CA LEU A 56 0.30 6.81 1.74
C LEU A 56 1.14 6.02 0.74
N ALA A 57 0.51 5.41 -0.26
CA ALA A 57 1.22 4.64 -1.27
C ALA A 57 2.13 5.50 -2.16
N GLY A 58 1.76 6.78 -2.38
CA GLY A 58 2.53 7.77 -3.13
C GLY A 58 3.48 8.61 -2.27
N ALA A 59 3.58 8.37 -0.96
CA ALA A 59 4.46 9.14 -0.08
C ALA A 59 5.95 8.89 -0.41
N ASP A 60 6.78 9.94 -0.32
CA ASP A 60 8.24 9.80 -0.41
C ASP A 60 8.79 9.21 0.89
N SER A 61 8.73 7.87 0.98
CA SER A 61 9.28 7.12 2.10
C SER A 61 10.35 6.15 1.61
N LYS A 62 11.54 6.23 2.24
CA LYS A 62 12.67 5.35 1.90
C LYS A 62 12.35 3.90 2.22
N ILE A 63 11.81 3.61 3.40
CA ILE A 63 11.48 2.23 3.80
C ILE A 63 10.35 1.65 2.95
N LEU A 64 9.36 2.47 2.55
CA LEU A 64 8.31 2.00 1.65
C LEU A 64 8.87 1.53 0.30
N ARG A 65 9.83 2.28 -0.27
CA ARG A 65 10.55 1.87 -1.49
C ARG A 65 11.35 0.60 -1.26
N GLU A 66 12.16 0.54 -0.21
CA GLU A 66 12.98 -0.64 0.11
C GLU A 66 12.12 -1.91 0.25
N VAL A 67 10.99 -1.84 0.94
CA VAL A 67 10.10 -3.00 1.12
C VAL A 67 9.45 -3.43 -0.20
N ARG A 68 9.09 -2.48 -1.08
CA ARG A 68 8.58 -2.78 -2.43
C ARG A 68 9.64 -3.44 -3.32
N ASP A 69 10.89 -2.99 -3.21
CA ASP A 69 12.00 -3.46 -4.03
C ASP A 69 12.56 -4.81 -3.56
N GLU A 70 12.63 -5.06 -2.24
CA GLU A 70 13.06 -6.36 -1.70
C GLU A 70 12.14 -7.49 -2.17
N GLY A 71 10.82 -7.26 -2.11
CA GLY A 71 9.83 -8.31 -2.28
C GLY A 71 9.97 -9.44 -1.24
N GLY A 72 8.96 -10.31 -1.15
CA GLY A 72 9.03 -11.50 -0.28
C GLY A 72 8.04 -11.48 0.87
N ARG A 73 8.44 -11.06 2.07
CA ARG A 73 7.62 -11.25 3.30
C ARG A 73 6.51 -10.23 3.49
N ILE A 74 6.71 -9.01 2.99
CA ILE A 74 5.75 -7.93 3.14
C ILE A 74 5.22 -7.59 1.75
N LEU A 75 3.97 -7.95 1.49
CA LEU A 75 3.28 -7.59 0.26
C LEU A 75 2.54 -6.27 0.47
N ILE A 76 2.85 -5.27 -0.35
CA ILE A 76 2.21 -3.95 -0.29
C ILE A 76 1.34 -3.78 -1.52
N THR A 77 0.08 -3.40 -1.30
CA THR A 77 -0.83 -2.96 -2.36
C THR A 77 -1.50 -1.64 -1.95
N GLN A 78 -2.18 -1.02 -2.90
CA GLN A 78 -2.86 0.25 -2.71
C GLN A 78 -4.30 0.19 -3.18
N VAL A 79 -5.13 1.01 -2.57
CA VAL A 79 -6.54 1.24 -2.95
C VAL A 79 -6.78 2.73 -3.18
N PRO A 80 -7.64 3.09 -4.14
CA PRO A 80 -8.02 4.49 -4.36
C PRO A 80 -8.84 5.01 -3.17
N LEU A 81 -8.88 6.34 -3.04
CA LEU A 81 -9.75 6.98 -2.05
C LEU A 81 -11.23 6.80 -2.41
N LEU A 82 -12.09 6.76 -1.40
CA LEU A 82 -13.53 6.70 -1.63
C LEU A 82 -14.04 8.03 -2.18
N GLY A 83 -14.85 7.98 -3.24
CA GLY A 83 -15.43 9.18 -3.85
C GLY A 83 -14.45 10.02 -4.68
N SER A 84 -13.24 9.51 -4.95
CA SER A 84 -12.33 10.12 -5.89
C SER A 84 -12.57 9.58 -7.30
N ASP A 85 -12.76 10.47 -8.27
CA ASP A 85 -12.74 10.13 -9.71
C ASP A 85 -11.30 9.96 -10.23
N ALA A 86 -10.29 10.08 -9.36
CA ALA A 86 -8.91 9.92 -9.75
C ALA A 86 -8.62 8.45 -10.08
N PRO A 87 -7.96 8.17 -11.23
CA PRO A 87 -7.55 6.81 -11.54
C PRO A 87 -6.56 6.31 -10.50
N LEU A 88 -6.56 4.99 -10.25
CA LEU A 88 -5.57 4.36 -9.39
C LEU A 88 -4.17 4.56 -10.01
N LEU A 89 -3.34 5.40 -9.39
CA LEU A 89 -1.99 5.67 -9.88
C LEU A 89 -1.03 4.58 -9.40
N SER A 90 -0.77 3.56 -10.22
CA SER A 90 0.16 2.47 -9.86
C SER A 90 1.60 2.77 -10.27
N CYS A 91 2.57 2.31 -9.47
CA CYS A 91 3.97 2.26 -9.89
C CYS A 91 4.16 1.40 -11.16
N VAL A 92 3.27 0.41 -11.37
CA VAL A 92 3.24 -0.40 -12.59
C VAL A 92 2.87 0.47 -13.79
N ASP A 93 1.92 1.39 -13.67
CA ASP A 93 1.51 2.26 -14.79
C ASP A 93 2.64 3.19 -15.22
N ALA A 94 3.37 3.74 -14.24
CA ALA A 94 4.55 4.55 -14.50
C ALA A 94 5.65 3.73 -15.20
N HIS A 95 5.90 2.51 -14.73
CA HIS A 95 6.90 1.62 -15.31
C HIS A 95 6.51 1.14 -16.72
N MET A 96 5.23 0.81 -16.92
CA MET A 96 4.65 0.44 -18.21
C MET A 96 4.80 1.56 -19.23
N ARG A 97 4.49 2.82 -18.87
CA ARG A 97 4.72 3.98 -19.74
C ARG A 97 6.19 4.16 -20.09
N GLN A 98 7.09 3.94 -19.13
CA GLN A 98 8.54 4.03 -19.37
C GLN A 98 9.03 2.94 -20.34
N MET A 99 8.47 1.73 -20.27
CA MET A 99 8.86 0.60 -21.12
C MET A 99 8.19 0.60 -22.51
N LEU A 100 6.93 1.04 -22.60
CA LEU A 100 6.08 0.88 -23.77
C LEU A 100 5.73 2.21 -24.46
N GLY A 101 6.11 3.36 -23.87
CA GLY A 101 5.72 4.69 -24.32
C GLY A 101 4.24 5.01 -24.03
N ASP A 102 3.78 6.19 -24.48
CA ASP A 102 2.42 6.70 -24.24
C ASP A 102 1.31 5.95 -25.02
N SER A 103 1.58 4.77 -25.58
CA SER A 103 0.64 4.02 -26.42
C SER A 103 -0.39 3.20 -25.62
N LEU A 104 -0.31 3.24 -24.29
CA LEU A 104 -1.25 2.57 -23.40
C LEU A 104 -2.47 3.46 -23.17
N ASP A 105 -3.46 3.31 -24.05
CA ASP A 105 -4.84 3.70 -23.77
C ASP A 105 -5.43 2.68 -22.78
N VAL A 106 -5.05 2.82 -21.51
CA VAL A 106 -5.69 2.08 -20.42
C VAL A 106 -7.09 2.69 -20.31
N LYS A 107 -8.06 2.08 -21.00
CA LYS A 107 -9.48 2.38 -20.79
C LYS A 107 -9.76 2.29 -19.30
N THR A 108 -9.89 3.46 -18.69
CA THR A 108 -10.28 3.67 -17.30
C THR A 108 -11.79 3.58 -17.22
#